data_AF-A0A937SPF5-F1
#
_entry.id   AF-A0A937SPF5-F1
#
_cell.length_a   1.000
_cell.length_b   1.000
_cell.length_c   1.000
_cell.angle_alpha   90.00
_cell.angle_beta   90.00
_cell.angle_gamma   90.00
#
_symmetry.space_group_name_H-M   'P 1'
#
loop_
_entity.id
_entity.type
_entity.pdbx_description
1 polymer ?
#
loop_
_entity_poly.entity_id
_entity_poly.type
_entity_poly.pdbx_seq_one_letter_code
_entity_poly.pdbx_strand_id
1 'polypeptide(L)' 'MTYKSLRDFIDRLERDGRLVRVSEPVSPFLEMTEIQTRLLAEGGPAVLFDNVVG' A
#
# COMPACT_ATOMS: atom_id res chain seq x y z
N MET A 1 -2.65 -22.34 -3.14
CA MET A 1 -2.80 -20.86 -3.15
C MET A 1 -2.14 -20.33 -4.40
N THR A 2 -2.74 -19.35 -5.08
CA THR A 2 -2.24 -18.78 -6.35
C THR A 2 -0.89 -18.05 -6.20
N TYR A 3 -0.56 -17.58 -4.99
CA TYR A 3 0.71 -16.93 -4.67
C TYR A 3 1.48 -17.73 -3.61
N LYS A 4 2.80 -17.66 -3.68
CA LYS A 4 3.71 -18.38 -2.76
C LYS A 4 3.89 -17.66 -1.42
N SER A 5 3.68 -16.35 -1.39
CA SER A 5 3.74 -15.52 -0.19
C SER A 5 3.05 -14.17 -0.41
N LEU A 6 2.89 -13.38 0.65
CA LEU A 6 2.46 -11.98 0.53
C LEU A 6 3.45 -11.17 -0.32
N ARG A 7 4.75 -11.44 -0.22
CA ARG A 7 5.79 -10.75 -0.99
C ARG A 7 5.66 -11.04 -2.50
N ASP A 8 5.40 -12.29 -2.85
CA ASP A 8 5.10 -12.71 -4.24
C ASP A 8 3.84 -12.02 -4.80
N PHE A 9 2.83 -11.79 -3.95
CA PHE A 9 1.64 -11.02 -4.33
C PHE A 9 1.93 -9.53 -4.51
N ILE A 10 2.71 -8.91 -3.61
CA ILE A 10 3.13 -7.51 -3.72
C ILE A 10 3.94 -7.28 -5.01
N ASP A 11 4.91 -8.16 -5.30
CA ASP A 11 5.70 -8.09 -6.54
C ASP A 11 4.82 -8.16 -7.78
N ARG A 12 3.75 -8.98 -7.75
CA ARG A 12 2.78 -9.04 -8.85
C ARG A 12 2.03 -7.72 -9.02
N LEU A 13 1.58 -7.09 -7.93
CA LEU A 13 0.90 -5.80 -7.98
C LEU A 13 1.81 -4.69 -8.54
N GLU A 14 3.08 -4.68 -8.15
CA GLU A 14 4.08 -3.72 -8.65
C GLU A 14 4.32 -3.90 -10.16
N ARG A 15 4.50 -5.15 -10.64
CA ARG A 15 4.66 -5.45 -12.08
C ARG A 15 3.43 -5.08 -12.91
N ASP A 16 2.24 -5.22 -12.34
CA ASP A 16 0.97 -4.89 -13.01
C ASP A 16 0.65 -3.38 -12.94
N GLY A 17 1.51 -2.56 -12.31
CA GLY A 17 1.28 -1.12 -12.13
C GLY A 17 0.11 -0.80 -11.19
N ARG A 18 -0.25 -1.73 -10.31
CA ARG A 18 -1.39 -1.64 -9.37
C ARG A 18 -0.97 -1.33 -7.94
N LEU A 19 0.32 -1.13 -7.71
CA LEU A 19 0.91 -0.77 -6.42
C LEU A 19 1.58 0.60 -6.52
N VAL A 20 1.30 1.46 -5.56
CA VAL A 20 2.02 2.72 -5.33
C VAL A 20 2.82 2.61 -4.04
N ARG A 21 4.08 3.02 -4.09
CA ARG A 21 4.93 3.16 -2.91
C ARG A 21 4.91 4.59 -2.40
N VAL A 22 4.77 4.75 -1.09
CA VAL A 22 4.87 6.04 -0.40
C VAL A 22 6.14 6.01 0.43
N SER A 23 7.11 6.84 0.03
CA SER A 23 8.44 6.92 0.65
C SER A 23 8.54 8.02 1.71
N GLU A 24 7.61 8.96 1.64
CA GLU A 24 7.41 10.03 2.59
C GLU A 24 7.12 9.43 3.98
N PRO A 25 7.60 10.06 5.07
CA PRO A 25 7.30 9.62 6.42
C PRO A 25 5.78 9.72 6.69
N VAL A 26 5.14 8.61 7.08
CA VAL A 26 3.69 8.55 7.37
C VAL A 26 3.45 8.08 8.80
N SER A 27 2.57 8.77 9.52
CA SER A 27 2.18 8.42 10.88
C SER A 27 1.23 7.22 10.92
N PRO A 28 1.50 6.21 11.78
CA PRO A 28 0.55 5.12 12.03
C PRO A 28 -0.67 5.61 12.83
N PHE A 29 -0.58 6.76 13.48
CA PHE A 29 -1.70 7.36 14.20
C PHE A 29 -2.58 8.17 13.25
N LEU A 30 -3.69 7.56 12.84
CA LEU A 30 -4.77 8.12 12.01
C LEU A 30 -4.42 8.43 10.55
N GLU A 31 -3.21 8.87 10.24
CA GLU A 31 -2.82 9.26 8.88
C GLU A 31 -2.84 8.08 7.91
N MET A 32 -2.18 6.96 8.21
CA MET A 32 -2.22 5.75 7.37
C MET A 32 -3.66 5.28 7.09
N THR A 33 -4.54 5.33 8.09
CA THR A 33 -5.93 4.89 7.97
C THR A 33 -6.79 5.86 7.15
N GLU A 34 -6.51 7.15 7.20
CA GLU A 34 -7.22 8.15 6.39
C GLU A 34 -6.84 8.02 4.91
N ILE A 35 -5.55 7.81 4.62
CA ILE A 35 -5.07 7.51 3.26
C ILE A 35 -5.78 6.27 2.70
N GLN A 36 -5.84 5.19 3.48
CA GLN A 36 -6.53 3.97 3.06
C GLN A 36 -8.03 4.21 2.83
N THR A 37 -8.67 5.04 3.66
CA THR A 37 -10.10 5.37 3.55
C THR A 37 -10.40 6.06 2.22
N ARG A 38 -9.60 7.07 1.83
CA ARG A 38 -9.76 7.75 0.54
C ARG A 38 -9.50 6.83 -0.65
N LEU A 39 -8.43 6.03 -0.59
CA LEU A 39 -8.12 5.06 -1.64
C LEU A 39 -9.28 4.08 -1.86
N LEU A 40 -9.91 3.58 -0.80
CA LEU A 40 -11.07 2.70 -0.93
C LEU A 40 -12.29 3.42 -1.53
N ALA A 41 -12.56 4.66 -1.10
CA ALA A 41 -13.67 5.45 -1.62
C ALA A 41 -13.51 5.79 -3.12
N GLU A 42 -12.28 5.99 -3.58
CA GLU A 42 -11.95 6.37 -4.95
C GLU A 42 -11.63 5.17 -5.85
N GLY A 43 -11.62 3.94 -5.32
CA GLY A 43 -11.18 2.75 -6.06
C GLY A 43 -9.70 2.82 -6.46
N GLY A 44 -8.89 3.51 -5.65
CA GLY A 44 -7.47 3.76 -5.86
C GLY A 44 -6.58 2.52 -5.80
N PRO A 45 -5.29 2.68 -6.14
CA PRO A 45 -4.33 1.57 -6.17
C PRO A 45 -4.05 1.01 -4.77
N ALA A 46 -3.45 -0.18 -4.73
CA ALA A 46 -2.84 -0.66 -3.50
C ALA A 46 -1.68 0.28 -3.12
N VAL A 47 -1.50 0.52 -1.83
CA VAL A 47 -0.41 1.35 -1.31
C VAL A 47 0.50 0.56 -0.38
N LEU A 48 1.81 0.78 -0.50
CA LEU A 48 2.82 0.29 0.43
C LEU A 48 3.58 1.48 1.02
N PHE A 49 3.54 1.61 2.35
CA PHE A 49 4.28 2.65 3.07
C PHE A 49 5.67 2.12 3.44
N ASP A 50 6.72 2.73 2.88
CA ASP A 50 8.10 2.32 3.11
C ASP A 50 8.73 2.99 4.35
N ASN A 51 8.14 4.10 4.83
CA ASN A 51 8.66 4.90 5.94
C ASN A 51 7.54 5.28 6.91
N VAL A 52 7.24 4.41 7.86
CA VAL A 52 6.25 4.69 8.91
C VAL A 52 6.96 5.31 10.12
N VAL A 53 6.52 6.50 10.56
CA VAL A 53 7.15 7.21 11.69
C VAL A 53 6.69 6.66 13.03
N GLY A 54 7.64 6.34 13.91
CA GLY A 54 7.38 5.79 15.25
C GLY A 54 8.65 5.47 16.01
#